data_AF-A0A536BGC5-F1
#
_entry.id   AF-A0A536BGC5-F1
#
_cell.length_a   1.000
_cell.length_b   1.000
_cell.length_c   1.000
_cell.angle_alpha   90.00
_cell.angle_beta   90.00
_cell.angle_gamma   90.00
#
_symmetry.space_group_name_H-M   'P 1'
#
loop_
_entity.id
_entity.type
_entity.pdbx_description
1 polymer ?
#
loop_
_entity_poly.entity_id
_entity_poly.type
_entity_poly.pdbx_seq_one_letter_code
_entity_poly.pdbx_strand_id
1 'polypeptide(L)'
;MAAATVRLEAVRATAFDGQLARLGSGKLTRAAAGTYLETERGLDAALCQLSLAGVRVTPCAGVPVAAKELRPSIAFDLTPLDDALGAIDVIELRQVSLGEASAVLMRQRLPWLRPSRAARNRCRRLLRDEDAILAWRRIVWCSVASLRRARVRVRLRPVVFDHGAANRQPLRWTYASDGAIERWAFR
;
A
#
# COMPACT_ATOMS: atom_id res chain seq x y z
N MET A 1 5.55 14.73 -15.95
CA MET A 1 4.27 15.17 -15.36
C MET A 1 4.52 15.45 -13.90
N ALA A 2 3.95 16.53 -13.35
CA ALA A 2 4.12 16.85 -11.92
C ALA A 2 3.34 15.83 -11.07
N ALA A 3 3.95 15.35 -9.99
CA ALA A 3 3.27 14.48 -9.04
C ALA A 3 2.14 15.27 -8.35
N ALA A 4 0.94 14.68 -8.31
CA ALA A 4 -0.19 15.23 -7.58
C ALA A 4 -0.21 14.69 -6.16
N THR A 5 -0.47 15.57 -5.20
CA THR A 5 -0.68 15.21 -3.79
C THR A 5 -2.12 15.53 -3.40
N VAL A 6 -2.81 14.54 -2.84
CA VAL A 6 -4.21 14.67 -2.44
C VAL A 6 -4.46 14.06 -1.08
N ARG A 7 -5.38 14.65 -0.31
CA ARG A 7 -5.95 14.06 0.90
C ARG A 7 -7.17 13.23 0.53
N LEU A 8 -7.30 12.08 1.19
CA LEU A 8 -8.34 11.09 0.98
C LEU A 8 -9.26 11.04 2.19
N GLU A 9 -10.56 11.04 1.95
CA GLU A 9 -11.59 10.85 2.96
C GLU A 9 -12.57 9.78 2.45
N ALA A 10 -12.74 8.70 3.21
CA ALA A 10 -13.70 7.67 2.88
C ALA A 10 -15.12 8.17 3.17
N VAL A 11 -15.93 8.36 2.13
CA VAL A 11 -17.37 8.66 2.26
C VAL A 11 -18.15 7.36 2.34
N ARG A 12 -17.87 6.45 1.40
CA ARG A 12 -18.34 5.07 1.38
C ARG A 12 -17.34 4.24 0.59
N ALA A 13 -16.15 4.07 1.17
CA ALA A 13 -15.05 3.38 0.49
C ALA A 13 -15.48 1.97 0.07
N THR A 14 -15.45 1.72 -1.24
CA THR A 14 -15.68 0.40 -1.83
C THR A 14 -14.76 0.20 -3.01
N ALA A 15 -14.11 -0.96 -3.09
CA ALA A 15 -13.21 -1.31 -4.18
C ALA A 15 -12.05 -0.30 -4.36
N PHE A 16 -11.60 0.33 -3.27
CA PHE A 16 -10.51 1.31 -3.29
C PHE A 16 -9.24 0.72 -3.90
N ASP A 17 -8.83 -0.48 -3.46
CA ASP A 17 -7.63 -1.15 -3.97
C ASP A 17 -7.70 -1.39 -5.49
N GLY A 18 -8.90 -1.67 -6.03
CA GLY A 18 -9.10 -1.85 -7.47
C GLY A 18 -8.89 -0.58 -8.26
N GLN A 19 -9.48 0.54 -7.80
CA GLN A 19 -9.28 1.85 -8.43
C GLN A 19 -7.83 2.35 -8.27
N LEU A 20 -7.22 2.06 -7.12
CA LEU A 20 -5.81 2.37 -6.88
C LEU A 20 -4.88 1.60 -7.82
N ALA A 21 -5.17 0.33 -8.11
CA ALA A 21 -4.43 -0.45 -9.09
C ALA A 21 -4.55 0.12 -10.52
N ARG A 22 -5.71 0.67 -10.89
CA ARG A 22 -5.92 1.35 -12.19
C ARG A 22 -5.16 2.67 -12.27
N LEU A 23 -5.07 3.39 -11.15
CA LEU A 23 -4.27 4.60 -11.06
C LEU A 23 -2.78 4.28 -11.25
N GLY A 24 -2.29 3.18 -10.68
CA GLY A 24 -0.97 2.64 -10.95
C GLY A 24 -0.03 2.72 -9.74
N SER A 25 1.14 3.33 -9.91
CA SER A 25 2.08 3.58 -8.82
C SER A 25 1.72 4.84 -8.02
N GLY A 26 2.12 4.84 -6.76
CA GLY A 26 1.94 5.99 -5.87
C GLY A 26 2.44 5.69 -4.47
N LYS A 27 2.32 6.69 -3.60
CA LYS A 27 2.66 6.57 -2.19
C LYS A 27 1.48 7.02 -1.36
N LEU A 28 0.96 6.11 -0.54
CA LEU A 28 -0.02 6.44 0.48
C LEU A 28 0.68 6.79 1.78
N THR A 29 0.25 7.86 2.42
CA THR A 29 0.73 8.28 3.73
C THR A 29 -0.45 8.40 4.66
N ARG A 30 -0.42 7.71 5.79
CA ARG A 30 -1.37 7.86 6.88
C ARG A 30 -0.67 8.55 8.05
N ALA A 31 -1.30 9.59 8.57
CA ALA A 31 -0.84 10.37 9.70
C ALA A 31 -2.05 10.80 10.55
N ALA A 32 -1.81 11.41 11.72
CA ALA A 32 -2.88 11.88 12.60
C ALA A 32 -3.88 12.84 11.91
N ALA A 33 -3.41 13.62 10.93
CA ALA A 33 -4.27 14.53 10.16
C ALA A 33 -5.11 13.83 9.07
N GLY A 34 -4.84 12.56 8.77
CA GLY A 34 -5.60 11.76 7.80
C GLY A 34 -4.72 10.98 6.83
N THR A 35 -5.32 10.55 5.72
CA THR A 35 -4.69 9.74 4.69
C THR A 35 -4.46 10.56 3.43
N TYR A 36 -3.30 10.37 2.80
CA TYR A 36 -2.83 11.14 1.66
C TYR A 36 -2.31 10.21 0.58
N LEU A 37 -2.41 10.64 -0.68
CA LEU A 37 -1.86 9.96 -1.84
C LEU A 37 -0.97 10.91 -2.64
N GLU A 38 0.24 10.46 -2.92
CA GLU A 38 1.15 11.04 -3.91
C GLU A 38 1.11 10.15 -5.17
N THR A 39 0.78 10.70 -6.33
CA THR A 39 0.67 9.94 -7.59
C THR A 39 1.23 10.71 -8.78
N GLU A 40 1.81 10.00 -9.74
CA GLU A 40 2.37 10.58 -10.97
C GLU A 40 1.30 10.83 -12.05
N ARG A 41 0.09 10.25 -11.91
CA ARG A 41 -0.98 10.33 -12.92
C ARG A 41 -1.68 11.69 -12.99
N GLY A 42 -1.33 12.64 -12.12
CA GLY A 42 -1.99 13.94 -12.02
C GLY A 42 -3.31 13.89 -11.23
N LEU A 43 -3.84 15.08 -10.94
CA LEU A 43 -5.00 15.27 -10.06
C LEU A 43 -6.30 14.72 -10.66
N ASP A 44 -6.57 14.98 -11.95
CA ASP A 44 -7.83 14.59 -12.59
C ASP A 44 -8.01 13.08 -12.66
N ALA A 45 -6.93 12.35 -12.92
CA ALA A 45 -6.93 10.90 -12.89
C ALA A 45 -7.22 10.36 -11.48
N ALA A 46 -6.59 10.93 -10.45
CA ALA A 46 -6.84 10.56 -9.06
C ALA A 46 -8.29 10.86 -8.65
N LEU A 47 -8.80 12.04 -8.98
CA LEU A 47 -10.19 12.43 -8.74
C LEU A 47 -11.17 11.45 -9.39
N CYS A 48 -11.00 11.18 -10.68
CA CYS A 48 -11.86 10.29 -11.44
C CYS A 48 -11.88 8.88 -10.84
N GLN A 49 -10.71 8.25 -10.67
CA GLN A 49 -10.64 6.86 -10.19
C GLN A 49 -11.12 6.72 -8.74
N LEU A 50 -10.70 7.61 -7.84
CA LEU A 50 -10.99 7.46 -6.42
C LEU A 50 -12.42 7.88 -6.07
N SER A 51 -13.03 8.78 -6.85
CA SER A 51 -14.47 9.08 -6.69
C SER A 51 -15.33 7.85 -7.00
N LEU A 52 -14.93 7.01 -7.98
CA LEU A 52 -15.60 5.73 -8.26
C LEU A 52 -15.46 4.72 -7.11
N ALA A 53 -14.44 4.88 -6.26
CA ALA A 53 -14.28 4.09 -5.04
C ALA A 53 -15.04 4.66 -3.83
N GLY A 54 -15.84 5.73 -3.99
CA GLY A 54 -16.51 6.39 -2.87
C GLY A 54 -15.56 7.12 -1.92
N VAL A 55 -14.41 7.56 -2.44
CA VAL A 55 -13.41 8.34 -1.70
C VAL A 55 -13.43 9.77 -2.19
N ARG A 56 -13.63 10.72 -1.27
CA ARG A 56 -13.45 12.14 -1.55
C ARG A 56 -11.97 12.44 -1.63
N VAL A 57 -11.59 13.16 -2.67
CA VAL A 57 -10.21 13.59 -2.94
C VAL A 57 -10.14 15.10 -2.83
N THR A 58 -9.21 15.61 -2.04
CA THR A 58 -8.98 17.05 -1.89
C THR A 58 -7.52 17.38 -2.22
N PRO A 59 -7.23 18.29 -3.16
CA PRO A 59 -5.86 18.71 -3.47
C PRO A 59 -5.13 19.20 -2.21
N CYS A 60 -3.85 18.86 -2.09
CA CYS A 60 -3.00 19.27 -0.97
C CYS A 60 -1.63 19.70 -1.47
N ALA A 61 -1.03 20.69 -0.79
CA ALA A 61 0.29 21.20 -1.13
C ALA A 61 1.42 20.19 -0.82
N GLY A 62 1.19 19.24 0.09
CA GLY A 62 2.17 18.22 0.46
C GLY A 62 1.63 17.20 1.44
N VAL A 63 2.42 16.16 1.67
CA VAL A 63 2.14 15.12 2.68
C VAL A 63 2.83 15.44 4.01
N PRO A 64 2.25 15.03 5.15
CA PRO A 64 2.95 15.09 6.43
C PRO A 64 4.30 14.35 6.38
N VAL A 65 5.34 15.00 6.88
CA VAL A 65 6.71 14.45 6.92
C VAL A 65 7.05 14.03 8.34
N ALA A 66 7.79 12.93 8.47
CA ALA A 66 8.16 12.39 9.78
C ALA A 66 9.06 13.37 10.53
N ALA A 67 8.71 13.66 11.79
CA ALA A 67 9.55 14.44 12.67
C ALA A 67 10.90 13.74 12.92
N LYS A 68 11.96 14.52 13.18
CA LYS A 68 13.35 14.01 13.27
C LYS A 68 13.56 13.00 14.40
N GLU A 69 12.71 13.05 15.42
CA GLU A 69 12.73 12.22 16.62
C GLU A 69 12.17 10.81 16.35
N LEU A 70 11.36 10.66 15.30
CA LEU A 70 10.79 9.38 14.91
C LEU A 70 11.86 8.51 14.25
N ARG A 71 11.73 7.19 14.44
CA ARG A 71 12.65 6.21 13.86
C ARG A 71 11.91 5.34 12.84
N PRO A 72 12.51 5.11 11.66
CA PRO A 72 11.90 4.26 10.66
C PRO A 72 11.90 2.80 11.10
N SER A 73 10.83 2.09 10.75
CA SER A 73 10.63 0.68 10.98
C SER A 73 9.94 0.06 9.79
N ILE A 74 10.38 -1.14 9.41
CA ILE A 74 9.81 -1.88 8.28
C ILE A 74 8.60 -2.66 8.79
N ALA A 75 7.45 -2.48 8.15
CA ALA A 75 6.25 -3.26 8.43
C ALA A 75 6.11 -4.41 7.42
N PHE A 76 5.71 -5.60 7.91
CA PHE A 76 5.62 -6.81 7.08
C PHE A 76 4.19 -7.21 6.70
N ASP A 77 3.20 -6.53 7.27
CA ASP A 77 1.78 -6.69 6.97
C ASP A 77 1.11 -5.32 6.75
N LEU A 78 -0.14 -5.35 6.28
CA LEU A 78 -0.98 -4.17 6.03
C LEU A 78 -1.94 -3.88 7.19
N THR A 79 -1.72 -4.42 8.38
CA THR A 79 -2.61 -4.13 9.51
C THR A 79 -2.42 -2.69 9.96
N PRO A 80 -3.48 -1.88 10.06
CA PRO A 80 -3.45 -0.56 10.70
C PRO A 80 -2.63 -0.54 11.99
N LEU A 81 -1.84 0.52 12.15
CA LEU A 81 -1.32 0.86 13.47
C LEU A 81 -2.39 1.59 14.26
N ASP A 82 -2.23 1.59 15.58
CA ASP A 82 -3.06 2.40 16.46
C ASP A 82 -2.66 3.88 16.30
N ASP A 83 -3.63 4.76 16.09
CA ASP A 83 -3.41 6.20 15.93
C ASP A 83 -2.73 6.82 17.16
N ALA A 84 -2.94 6.23 18.34
CA ALA A 84 -2.28 6.63 19.58
C ALA A 84 -0.75 6.43 19.56
N LEU A 85 -0.19 5.77 18.54
CA LEU A 85 1.26 5.64 18.37
C LEU A 85 1.90 6.91 17.81
N GLY A 86 1.11 7.89 17.35
CA GLY A 86 1.59 9.15 16.78
C GLY A 86 2.53 8.93 15.60
N ALA A 87 2.29 7.86 14.86
CA ALA A 87 3.18 7.41 13.80
C ALA A 87 2.83 8.08 12.47
N ILE A 88 3.84 8.25 11.61
CA ILE A 88 3.61 8.39 10.18
C ILE A 88 3.77 7.00 9.58
N ASP A 89 2.81 6.57 8.78
CA ASP A 89 2.77 5.24 8.19
C ASP A 89 2.63 5.39 6.68
N VAL A 90 3.61 4.89 5.94
CA VAL A 90 3.68 5.05 4.49
C VAL A 90 3.65 3.69 3.84
N ILE A 91 2.81 3.58 2.82
CA ILE A 91 2.87 2.49 1.86
C ILE A 91 3.27 3.05 0.51
N GLU A 92 4.37 2.56 -0.03
CA GLU A 92 4.68 2.74 -1.44
C GLU A 92 4.05 1.62 -2.24
N LEU A 93 3.45 1.98 -3.36
CA LEU A 93 2.65 1.11 -4.21
C LEU A 93 3.17 1.11 -5.63
N ARG A 94 3.13 -0.08 -6.22
CA ARG A 94 3.40 -0.31 -7.64
C ARG A 94 2.34 -1.26 -8.17
N GLN A 95 1.74 -0.91 -9.29
CA GLN A 95 0.93 -1.85 -10.05
C GLN A 95 1.81 -2.96 -10.61
N VAL A 96 1.40 -4.21 -10.40
CA VAL A 96 2.08 -5.37 -10.99
C VAL A 96 1.46 -5.65 -12.35
N SER A 97 2.30 -5.84 -13.38
CA SER A 97 1.79 -6.16 -14.71
C SER A 97 1.19 -7.56 -14.75
N LEU A 98 0.23 -7.78 -15.66
CA LEU A 98 -0.39 -9.08 -15.85
C LEU A 98 0.64 -10.17 -16.19
N GLY A 99 1.67 -9.83 -16.98
CA GLY A 99 2.78 -10.73 -17.30
C GLY A 99 3.58 -11.13 -16.07
N GLU A 100 3.97 -10.17 -15.23
CA GLU A 100 4.69 -10.43 -13.97
C GLU A 100 3.85 -11.28 -13.01
N ALA A 101 2.58 -10.91 -12.82
CA ALA A 101 1.64 -11.61 -11.95
C ALA A 101 1.38 -13.06 -12.41
N SER A 102 1.08 -13.26 -13.69
CA SER A 102 0.81 -14.59 -14.25
C SER A 102 2.05 -15.48 -14.23
N ALA A 103 3.23 -14.93 -14.55
CA ALA A 103 4.49 -15.66 -14.47
C ALA A 103 4.78 -16.15 -13.06
N VAL A 104 4.59 -15.32 -12.03
CA VAL A 104 4.80 -15.73 -10.63
C VAL A 104 3.76 -16.77 -10.19
N LEU A 105 2.49 -16.58 -10.54
CA LEU A 105 1.42 -17.53 -10.16
C LEU A 105 1.57 -18.89 -10.82
N MET A 106 2.00 -18.91 -12.08
CA MET A 106 2.18 -20.13 -12.86
C MET A 106 3.59 -20.71 -12.73
N ARG A 107 4.50 -20.02 -12.01
CA ARG A 107 5.86 -20.51 -11.77
C ARG A 107 5.80 -21.82 -11.02
N GLN A 108 6.30 -22.87 -11.64
CA GLN A 108 6.42 -24.18 -11.03
C GLN A 108 7.74 -24.25 -10.27
N ARG A 109 7.70 -24.73 -9.03
CA ARG A 109 8.94 -25.06 -8.29
C ARG A 109 9.63 -26.30 -8.87
N LEU A 110 8.86 -27.21 -9.48
CA LEU A 110 9.33 -28.43 -10.10
C LEU A 110 8.66 -28.60 -11.48
N PRO A 111 9.40 -28.94 -12.56
CA PRO A 111 8.87 -28.98 -13.94
C PRO A 111 7.67 -29.90 -14.19
N TRP A 112 7.44 -30.88 -13.33
CA TRP A 112 6.37 -31.87 -13.46
C TRP A 112 5.12 -31.53 -12.63
N LEU A 113 5.17 -30.50 -11.78
CA LEU A 113 4.04 -30.13 -10.94
C LEU A 113 3.17 -29.09 -11.63
N ARG A 114 1.91 -29.45 -11.86
CA ARG A 114 0.91 -28.49 -12.36
C ARG A 114 0.64 -27.40 -11.32
N PRO A 115 0.41 -26.14 -11.73
CA PRO A 115 -0.04 -25.10 -10.83
C PRO A 115 -1.34 -25.50 -10.10
N SER A 116 -1.44 -25.12 -8.83
CA SER A 116 -2.61 -25.44 -8.01
C SER A 116 -3.90 -24.88 -8.61
N ARG A 117 -5.05 -25.49 -8.30
CA ARG A 117 -6.36 -25.00 -8.76
C ARG A 117 -6.60 -23.55 -8.32
N ALA A 118 -6.19 -23.20 -7.11
CA ALA A 118 -6.28 -21.83 -6.58
C ALA A 118 -5.43 -20.84 -7.41
N ALA A 119 -4.18 -21.20 -7.74
CA ALA A 119 -3.32 -20.37 -8.57
C ALA A 119 -3.91 -20.17 -9.98
N ARG A 120 -4.44 -21.23 -10.60
CA ARG A 120 -5.11 -21.15 -11.92
C ARG A 120 -6.35 -20.28 -11.88
N ASN A 121 -7.19 -20.40 -10.85
CA ASN A 121 -8.37 -19.56 -10.70
C ASN A 121 -8.00 -18.08 -10.52
N ARG A 122 -6.99 -17.77 -9.70
CA ARG A 122 -6.47 -16.40 -9.56
C ARG A 122 -5.93 -15.84 -10.87
N CYS A 123 -5.14 -16.62 -11.60
CA CYS A 123 -4.63 -16.22 -12.92
C CYS A 123 -5.79 -15.91 -13.89
N ARG A 124 -6.85 -16.73 -13.92
CA ARG A 124 -8.03 -16.46 -14.74
C ARG A 124 -8.75 -15.17 -14.38
N ARG A 125 -8.90 -14.87 -13.08
CA ARG A 125 -9.52 -13.60 -12.62
C ARG A 125 -8.72 -12.40 -13.12
N LEU A 126 -7.39 -12.45 -13.00
CA LEU A 126 -6.50 -11.40 -13.51
C LEU A 126 -6.59 -11.25 -15.03
N LEU A 127 -6.62 -12.35 -15.78
CA LEU A 127 -6.76 -12.35 -17.25
C LEU A 127 -8.10 -11.77 -17.71
N ARG A 128 -9.13 -11.80 -16.86
CA ARG A 128 -10.48 -11.26 -17.13
C ARG A 128 -10.70 -9.85 -16.60
N ASP A 129 -9.66 -9.20 -16.06
CA ASP A 129 -9.76 -7.89 -15.38
C ASP A 129 -10.74 -7.89 -14.17
N GLU A 130 -11.02 -9.07 -13.60
CA GLU A 130 -11.88 -9.23 -12.41
C GLU A 130 -11.12 -8.98 -11.08
N ASP A 131 -9.79 -8.82 -11.16
CA ASP A 131 -8.92 -8.54 -10.03
C ASP A 131 -7.62 -7.88 -10.50
N ALA A 132 -6.86 -7.31 -9.58
CA ALA A 132 -5.54 -6.75 -9.83
C ALA A 132 -4.56 -7.11 -8.71
N ILE A 133 -3.26 -7.03 -8.98
CA ILE A 133 -2.21 -7.17 -7.96
C ILE A 133 -1.54 -5.83 -7.73
N LEU A 134 -1.47 -5.47 -6.45
CA LEU A 134 -0.69 -4.34 -5.97
C LEU A 134 0.56 -4.86 -5.27
N ALA A 135 1.71 -4.43 -5.74
CA ALA A 135 2.98 -4.58 -5.04
C ALA A 135 3.16 -3.41 -4.08
N TRP A 136 3.58 -3.70 -2.86
CA TRP A 136 3.66 -2.71 -1.81
C TRP A 136 4.87 -2.93 -0.91
N ARG A 137 5.34 -1.84 -0.30
CA ARG A 137 6.24 -1.88 0.86
C ARG A 137 5.77 -0.82 1.84
N ARG A 138 5.91 -1.12 3.14
CA ARG A 138 5.40 -0.27 4.20
C ARG A 138 6.50 0.11 5.18
N ILE A 139 6.60 1.41 5.43
CA ILE A 139 7.55 2.00 6.36
C ILE A 139 6.75 2.81 7.37
N VAL A 140 7.08 2.62 8.64
CA VAL A 140 6.46 3.32 9.76
C VAL A 140 7.51 4.14 10.47
N TRP A 141 7.25 5.42 10.71
CA TRP A 141 8.04 6.28 11.58
C TRP A 141 7.29 6.44 12.89
N CYS A 142 7.89 5.96 13.98
CA CYS A 142 7.31 6.07 15.30
C CYS A 142 8.40 6.29 16.37
N SER A 143 7.99 6.67 17.58
CA SER A 143 8.92 6.86 18.69
C SER A 143 9.49 5.52 19.18
N VAL A 144 10.66 5.56 19.80
CA VAL A 144 11.26 4.37 20.44
C VAL A 144 10.34 3.80 21.53
N ALA A 145 9.61 4.66 22.25
CA ALA A 145 8.63 4.23 23.26
C ALA A 145 7.48 3.44 22.62
N SER A 146 6.95 3.91 21.48
CA SER A 146 5.91 3.20 20.71
C SER A 146 6.39 1.83 20.22
N LEU A 147 7.65 1.72 19.79
CA LEU A 147 8.26 0.44 19.35
C LEU A 147 8.42 -0.59 20.46
N ARG A 148 8.58 -0.17 21.72
CA ARG A 148 8.73 -1.09 22.86
C ARG A 148 7.42 -1.80 23.22
N ARG A 149 6.26 -1.35 22.74
CA ARG A 149 4.98 -2.03 22.96
C ARG A 149 4.96 -3.38 22.23
N ALA A 150 4.74 -4.48 22.97
CA ALA A 150 4.89 -5.85 22.48
C ALA A 150 4.12 -6.15 21.17
N ARG A 151 2.86 -5.70 21.06
CA ARG A 151 2.01 -5.91 19.86
C ARG A 151 2.55 -5.20 18.61
N VAL A 152 3.21 -4.05 18.78
CA VAL A 152 3.80 -3.26 17.70
C VAL A 152 5.10 -3.92 17.23
N ARG A 153 5.92 -4.40 18.17
CA ARG A 153 7.23 -5.01 17.90
C ARG A 153 7.17 -6.30 17.07
N VAL A 154 6.10 -7.07 17.16
CA VAL A 154 5.95 -8.33 16.39
C VAL A 154 5.78 -8.05 14.89
N ARG A 155 5.22 -6.89 14.52
CA ARG A 155 4.87 -6.54 13.13
C ARG A 155 5.87 -5.60 12.48
N LEU A 156 6.71 -4.95 13.29
CA LEU A 156 7.67 -3.95 12.86
C LEU A 156 9.10 -4.40 13.14
N ARG A 157 9.98 -4.22 12.16
CA ARG A 157 11.42 -4.35 12.33
C ARG A 157 12.05 -2.95 12.40
N PRO A 158 12.57 -2.52 13.56
CA PRO A 158 13.26 -1.24 13.68
C PRO A 158 14.49 -1.15 12.78
N VAL A 159 14.70 0.02 12.18
CA VAL A 159 15.88 0.35 11.39
C VAL A 159 16.75 1.29 12.22
N VAL A 160 17.94 0.83 12.62
CA VAL A 160 18.77 1.50 13.64
C VAL A 160 19.93 2.31 13.04
N PHE A 161 20.52 1.85 11.93
CA PHE A 161 21.78 2.41 11.40
C PHE A 161 21.61 2.96 9.97
N ASP A 162 21.15 2.12 9.03
CA ASP A 162 20.92 2.55 7.65
C ASP A 162 19.44 2.86 7.42
N HIS A 163 19.04 4.11 7.64
CA HIS A 163 17.67 4.56 7.37
C HIS A 163 17.28 4.37 5.89
N GLY A 164 18.26 4.38 4.96
CA GLY A 164 18.05 4.09 3.55
C GLY A 164 17.68 2.63 3.27
N ALA A 165 18.00 1.70 4.17
CA ALA A 165 17.61 0.29 4.06
C ALA A 165 16.08 0.10 4.12
N ALA A 166 15.34 1.03 4.73
CA ALA A 166 13.89 1.01 4.71
C ALA A 166 13.35 1.13 3.27
N ASN A 167 14.03 1.90 2.43
CA ASN A 167 13.66 2.15 1.03
C ASN A 167 14.22 1.11 0.05
N ARG A 168 14.86 0.03 0.53
CA ARG A 168 15.44 -1.04 -0.30
C ARG A 168 14.77 -2.40 -0.09
N GLN A 169 13.66 -2.43 0.64
CA GLN A 169 12.94 -3.67 0.91
C GLN A 169 12.28 -4.23 -0.36
N PRO A 170 12.24 -5.57 -0.51
CA PRO A 170 11.49 -6.20 -1.58
C PRO A 170 10.00 -5.88 -1.43
N LEU A 171 9.33 -5.66 -2.56
CA LEU A 171 7.89 -5.45 -2.56
C LEU A 171 7.17 -6.76 -2.22
N ARG A 172 6.11 -6.63 -1.43
CA ARG A 172 5.13 -7.68 -1.10
C ARG A 172 3.90 -7.50 -1.97
N TRP A 173 3.10 -8.54 -2.15
CA TRP A 173 1.92 -8.48 -3.01
C TRP A 173 0.64 -8.58 -2.20
N THR A 174 -0.41 -7.94 -2.69
CA THR A 174 -1.80 -8.13 -2.25
C THR A 174 -2.73 -8.11 -3.46
N TYR A 175 -3.87 -8.79 -3.37
CA TYR A 175 -4.91 -8.68 -4.39
C TYR A 175 -5.80 -7.48 -4.09
N ALA A 176 -6.30 -6.82 -5.12
CA ALA A 176 -7.24 -5.72 -4.96
C ALA A 176 -8.55 -6.22 -4.30
N SER A 177 -8.99 -7.42 -4.65
CA SER A 177 -10.17 -8.03 -4.02
C SER A 177 -10.02 -8.35 -2.53
N ASP A 178 -8.80 -8.34 -1.98
CA ASP A 178 -8.59 -8.52 -0.54
C ASP A 178 -8.95 -7.25 0.26
N GLY A 179 -8.99 -6.06 -0.37
CA GLY A 179 -9.30 -4.78 0.28
C GLY A 179 -8.34 -4.43 1.43
N ALA A 180 -7.09 -4.89 1.35
CA ALA A 180 -6.13 -4.77 2.45
C ALA A 180 -5.62 -3.33 2.59
N ILE A 181 -5.44 -2.62 1.48
CA ILE A 181 -4.95 -1.24 1.49
C ILE A 181 -6.07 -0.30 1.92
N GLU A 182 -7.32 -0.53 1.49
CA GLU A 182 -8.51 0.18 1.94
C GLU A 182 -8.66 0.10 3.47
N ARG A 183 -8.55 -1.11 4.04
CA ARG A 183 -8.59 -1.30 5.49
C ARG A 183 -7.44 -0.59 6.18
N TRP A 184 -6.24 -0.63 5.62
CA TRP A 184 -5.11 0.11 6.16
C TRP A 184 -5.33 1.64 6.13
N ALA A 185 -5.95 2.15 5.07
CA ALA A 185 -6.11 3.58 4.81
C ALA A 185 -7.22 4.22 5.66
N PHE A 186 -8.27 3.46 5.99
CA PHE A 186 -9.52 4.01 6.54
C PHE A 186 -10.05 3.26 7.79
N ARG A 187 -9.29 2.33 8.37
CA ARG A 187 -9.60 1.71 9.68
C ARG A 187 -8.43 1.85 10.64
#